data_AF-A0AAW2JEF0-F1
#
_entry.id   AF-A0AAW2JEF0-F1
#
_cell.length_a   1.000
_cell.length_b   1.000
_cell.length_c   1.000
_cell.angle_alpha   90.00
_cell.angle_beta   90.00
_cell.angle_gamma   90.00
#
_symmetry.space_group_name_H-M   'P 1'
#
loop_
_entity.id
_entity.type
_entity.pdbx_description
1 polymer ?
#
loop_
_entity_poly.entity_id
_entity_poly.type
_entity_poly.pdbx_seq_one_letter_code
_entity_poly.pdbx_strand_id
1 'polypeptide(L)'
;MAFNIYWGSAFILPKGVIRQIEKRLRTFLWKGTMVTGYAKVAWRDVCLPTEEGGQGIRDIQALNYSLMCKRLWDIVVERSDSIWVKWIRSYRLCKSSVWTVNIRAGSWAWRKLI
;
A
#
# COMPACT_ATOMS: atom_id res chain seq x y z
N MET A 1 -3.16 4.56 13.48
CA MET A 1 -3.50 4.40 12.03
C MET A 1 -2.50 5.07 11.08
N ALA A 2 -1.71 6.08 11.50
CA ALA A 2 -0.77 6.80 10.64
C ALA A 2 0.47 6.00 10.18
N PHE A 3 0.95 5.04 11.00
CA PHE A 3 2.17 4.28 10.70
C PHE A 3 2.09 3.48 9.38
N ASN A 4 0.96 2.81 9.13
CA ASN A 4 0.77 2.03 7.89
C ASN A 4 0.69 2.93 6.65
N ILE A 5 0.19 4.16 6.80
CA ILE A 5 0.05 5.11 5.69
C ILE A 5 1.42 5.66 5.28
N TYR A 6 2.28 6.00 6.26
CA TYR A 6 3.62 6.50 5.95
C TYR A 6 4.44 5.48 5.16
N TRP A 7 4.66 4.29 5.73
CA TRP A 7 5.44 3.23 5.08
C TRP A 7 4.78 2.72 3.80
N GLY A 8 3.46 2.56 3.82
CA GLY A 8 2.69 2.16 2.64
C GLY A 8 2.64 3.21 1.53
N SER A 9 3.01 4.47 1.81
CA SER A 9 3.15 5.52 0.79
C SER A 9 4.56 5.64 0.21
N ALA A 10 5.56 5.07 0.90
CA ALA A 10 6.96 5.08 0.50
C ALA A 10 7.37 3.79 -0.23
N PHE A 11 6.78 2.65 0.14
CA PHE A 11 7.17 1.35 -0.39
C PHE A 11 5.97 0.46 -0.72
N ILE A 12 6.17 -0.45 -1.66
CA ILE A 12 5.30 -1.61 -1.84
C ILE A 12 5.64 -2.60 -0.73
N LEU A 13 4.69 -2.80 0.17
CA LEU A 13 4.88 -3.66 1.33
C LEU A 13 4.93 -5.13 0.88
N PRO A 14 5.95 -5.90 1.29
CA PRO A 14 5.98 -7.32 1.00
C PRO A 14 4.77 -8.04 1.62
N LYS A 15 4.18 -8.99 0.88
CA LYS A 15 3.01 -9.76 1.35
C LYS A 15 3.23 -10.42 2.72
N GLY A 16 4.46 -10.85 3.01
CA GLY A 16 4.81 -11.41 4.32
C GLY A 16 4.65 -10.40 5.47
N VAL A 17 5.04 -9.14 5.24
CA VAL A 17 4.87 -8.07 6.24
C VAL A 17 3.40 -7.75 6.44
N ILE A 18 2.64 -7.62 5.34
CA ILE A 18 1.18 -7.41 5.40
C ILE A 18 0.52 -8.52 6.22
N ARG A 19 0.85 -9.79 5.92
CA ARG A 19 0.31 -10.95 6.65
C ARG A 19 0.66 -10.93 8.14
N GLN A 20 1.86 -10.50 8.52
CA GLN A 20 2.24 -10.36 9.93
C GLN A 20 1.45 -9.25 10.64
N ILE A 21 1.25 -8.11 9.97
CA ILE A 21 0.44 -7.01 10.52
C ILE A 21 -1.01 -7.47 10.67
N GLU A 22 -1.61 -8.07 9.64
CA GLU A 22 -2.96 -8.64 9.72
C GLU A 22 -3.09 -9.68 10.82
N LYS A 23 -2.09 -10.55 11.01
CA LYS A 23 -2.10 -11.54 12.09
C LYS A 23 -2.19 -10.86 13.46
N ARG A 24 -1.43 -9.78 13.67
CA ARG A 24 -1.47 -9.00 14.92
C ARG A 24 -2.82 -8.30 15.09
N LEU A 25 -3.38 -7.71 14.04
CA LEU A 25 -4.70 -7.07 14.08
C LEU A 25 -5.82 -8.07 14.34
N ARG A 26 -5.81 -9.23 13.69
CA ARG A 26 -6.75 -10.34 13.93
C ARG A 26 -6.67 -10.86 15.35
N THR A 27 -5.45 -11.00 15.87
CA THR A 27 -5.21 -11.45 17.25
C THR A 27 -5.76 -10.43 18.22
N PHE A 28 -5.47 -9.14 18.01
CA PHE A 28 -6.03 -8.07 18.83
C PHE A 28 -7.56 -8.05 18.81
N LEU A 29 -8.17 -8.17 17.62
CA LEU A 29 -9.62 -8.09 17.44
C LEU A 29 -10.36 -9.27 18.08
N TRP A 30 -9.88 -10.50 17.87
CA TRP A 30 -10.61 -11.72 18.28
C TRP A 30 -10.14 -12.31 19.60
N LYS A 31 -8.88 -12.10 19.98
CA LYS A 31 -8.29 -12.69 21.18
C LYS A 31 -8.06 -11.67 22.30
N GLY A 32 -7.92 -10.37 21.98
CA GLY A 32 -7.59 -9.35 22.97
C GLY A 32 -6.32 -9.73 23.75
N THR A 33 -6.42 -9.76 25.08
CA THR A 33 -5.37 -10.22 26.02
C THR A 33 -5.41 -11.72 26.33
N MET A 34 -6.42 -12.45 25.86
CA MET A 34 -6.56 -13.88 26.12
C MET A 34 -5.79 -14.71 25.10
N VAL A 35 -5.24 -15.85 25.52
CA VAL A 35 -4.45 -16.75 24.65
C VAL A 35 -5.35 -17.48 23.64
N THR A 36 -6.62 -17.68 24.01
CA THR A 36 -7.63 -18.45 23.27
C THR A 36 -8.75 -17.55 22.76
N GLY A 37 -9.03 -17.63 21.46
CA GLY A 37 -10.14 -16.93 20.81
C GLY A 37 -10.22 -17.35 19.34
N TYR A 38 -11.41 -17.72 18.88
CA TYR A 38 -11.68 -18.13 17.51
C TYR A 38 -12.11 -16.91 16.68
N ALA A 39 -11.66 -16.85 15.42
CA ALA A 39 -12.16 -15.84 14.49
C ALA A 39 -13.63 -16.13 14.18
N LYS A 40 -14.53 -15.20 14.51
CA LYS A 40 -15.97 -15.36 14.29
C LYS A 40 -16.38 -14.98 12.87
N VAL A 41 -15.59 -14.14 12.21
CA VAL A 41 -15.87 -13.59 10.87
C VAL A 41 -14.59 -13.64 10.04
N ALA A 42 -14.70 -13.90 8.74
CA ALA A 42 -13.55 -13.89 7.85
C ALA A 42 -12.96 -12.48 7.77
N TRP A 43 -11.63 -12.39 7.72
CA TRP A 43 -10.95 -11.08 7.73
C TRP A 43 -11.33 -10.19 6.55
N ARG A 44 -11.70 -10.79 5.41
CA ARG A 44 -12.17 -10.05 4.23
C ARG A 44 -13.45 -9.29 4.53
N ASP A 45 -14.40 -9.92 5.21
CA ASP A 45 -15.69 -9.32 5.54
C ASP A 45 -15.54 -8.23 6.61
N VAL A 46 -14.62 -8.43 7.56
CA VAL A 46 -14.25 -7.40 8.54
C VAL A 46 -13.70 -6.14 7.85
N CYS A 47 -12.99 -6.31 6.73
CA CYS A 47 -12.39 -5.21 5.98
C CYS A 47 -13.37 -4.46 5.07
N LEU A 48 -14.60 -4.92 4.92
CA LEU A 48 -15.61 -4.22 4.14
C LEU A 48 -16.00 -2.89 4.81
N PRO A 49 -16.47 -1.90 4.02
CA PRO A 49 -17.09 -0.70 4.56
C PRO A 49 -18.23 -1.04 5.53
N THR A 50 -18.46 -0.18 6.51
CA THR A 50 -19.57 -0.35 7.48
C THR A 50 -20.94 -0.39 6.77
N GLU A 51 -21.07 0.33 5.66
CA GLU A 51 -22.27 0.33 4.81
C GLU A 51 -22.54 -1.04 4.15
N GLU A 52 -21.50 -1.84 3.93
CA GLU A 52 -21.58 -3.19 3.36
C GLU A 52 -21.62 -4.28 4.45
N GLY A 53 -21.84 -3.90 5.72
CA GLY A 53 -21.91 -4.83 6.86
C GLY A 53 -20.55 -5.24 7.43
N GLY A 54 -19.45 -4.62 6.97
CA GLY A 54 -18.12 -4.81 7.53
C GLY A 54 -17.85 -3.94 8.76
N GLN A 55 -16.61 -4.01 9.27
CA GLN A 55 -16.21 -3.25 10.47
C GLN A 55 -15.41 -1.98 10.13
N GLY A 56 -15.29 -1.64 8.84
CA GLY A 56 -14.58 -0.45 8.36
C GLY A 56 -13.06 -0.51 8.54
N ILE A 57 -12.50 -1.69 8.85
CA ILE A 57 -11.04 -1.87 8.98
C ILE A 57 -10.44 -1.88 7.58
N ARG A 58 -9.63 -0.87 7.24
CA ARG A 58 -9.03 -0.82 5.89
C ARG A 58 -8.13 -2.02 5.63
N ASP A 59 -8.35 -2.70 4.52
CA ASP A 59 -7.42 -3.68 3.98
C ASP A 59 -6.08 -3.00 3.68
N ILE A 60 -5.02 -3.45 4.35
CA ILE A 60 -3.67 -2.90 4.23
C ILE A 60 -3.13 -3.11 2.82
N GLN A 61 -3.45 -4.25 2.20
CA GLN A 61 -3.01 -4.54 0.85
C GLN A 61 -3.67 -3.57 -0.12
N ALA A 62 -5.00 -3.42 -0.06
CA ALA A 62 -5.74 -2.47 -0.89
C ALA A 62 -5.27 -1.01 -0.66
N LEU A 63 -4.99 -0.65 0.59
CA LEU A 63 -4.45 0.67 0.92
C LEU A 63 -3.06 0.90 0.30
N ASN A 64 -2.17 -0.09 0.37
CA ASN A 64 -0.85 0.04 -0.22
C ASN A 64 -0.92 0.18 -1.75
N TYR A 65 -1.76 -0.61 -2.42
CA TYR A 65 -1.99 -0.48 -3.85
C TYR A 65 -2.54 0.90 -4.22
N SER A 66 -3.57 1.40 -3.52
CA SER A 66 -4.14 2.72 -3.82
C SER A 66 -3.13 3.86 -3.59
N LEU A 67 -2.30 3.77 -2.55
CA LEU A 67 -1.21 4.73 -2.31
C LEU A 67 -0.17 4.69 -3.43
N MET A 68 0.17 3.51 -3.95
CA MET A 68 1.10 3.39 -5.08
C MET A 68 0.51 3.95 -6.38
N CYS A 69 -0.76 3.66 -6.66
CA CYS A 69 -1.46 4.26 -7.80
C CYS A 69 -1.47 5.78 -7.70
N LYS A 70 -1.70 6.35 -6.51
CA LYS A 70 -1.61 7.79 -6.28
C LYS A 70 -0.20 8.34 -6.58
N ARG A 71 0.85 7.63 -6.19
CA ARG A 71 2.25 8.04 -6.50
C ARG A 71 2.54 7.98 -7.99
N LEU A 72 2.08 6.94 -8.67
CA LEU A 72 2.19 6.84 -10.12
C LEU A 72 1.46 8.00 -10.80
N TRP A 73 0.25 8.31 -10.34
CA TRP A 73 -0.53 9.43 -10.81
C TRP A 73 0.17 10.79 -10.61
N ASP A 74 0.78 11.01 -9.43
CA ASP A 74 1.56 12.22 -9.15
C ASP A 74 2.75 12.38 -10.14
N ILE A 75 3.35 11.28 -10.58
CA ILE A 75 4.41 11.29 -11.61
C ILE A 75 3.84 11.65 -12.98
N VAL A 76 2.70 11.05 -13.36
CA VAL A 76 2.05 11.24 -14.66
C VAL A 76 1.52 12.66 -14.84
N VAL A 77 0.88 13.23 -13.80
CA VAL A 77 0.30 14.58 -13.82
C VAL A 77 1.35 15.68 -13.56
N GLU A 78 2.61 15.29 -13.37
CA GLU A 78 3.72 16.23 -13.19
C GLU A 78 3.53 17.17 -12.00
N ARG A 79 3.02 16.64 -10.88
CA ARG A 79 2.72 17.45 -9.71
C ARG A 79 3.99 18.12 -9.18
N SER A 80 4.12 19.43 -9.43
CA SER A 80 5.37 20.20 -9.33
C SER A 80 5.77 20.55 -7.88
N ASP A 81 4.91 20.26 -6.92
CA ASP A 81 5.10 20.50 -5.49
C ASP A 81 5.82 19.33 -4.79
N SER A 82 5.98 18.16 -5.43
CA SER A 82 6.70 17.03 -4.85
C SER A 82 8.16 16.95 -5.34
N ILE A 83 9.12 17.10 -4.43
CA ILE A 83 10.57 16.95 -4.71
C ILE A 83 10.88 15.55 -5.27
N TRP A 84 10.21 14.52 -4.75
CA TRP A 84 10.37 13.14 -5.21
C TRP A 84 9.97 12.97 -6.68
N VAL A 85 8.87 13.61 -7.11
CA VAL A 85 8.43 13.59 -8.53
C VAL A 85 9.48 14.29 -9.41
N LYS A 86 9.98 15.46 -8.99
CA LYS A 86 11.05 16.17 -9.72
C LYS A 86 12.31 15.32 -9.88
N TRP A 87 12.75 14.67 -8.80
CA TRP A 87 13.94 13.82 -8.81
C TRP A 87 13.76 12.62 -9.75
N ILE A 88 12.62 11.92 -9.68
CA ILE A 88 12.30 10.80 -10.57
C ILE A 88 12.32 11.23 -12.03
N ARG A 89 11.73 12.39 -12.34
CA ARG A 89 11.70 12.86 -13.72
C ARG A 89 13.06 13.22 -14.27
N SER A 90 13.88 13.88 -13.47
CA SER A 90 15.24 14.27 -13.84
C SER A 90 16.18 13.07 -13.98
N TYR A 91 16.12 12.10 -13.07
CA TYR A 91 17.10 11.02 -12.98
C TYR A 91 16.66 9.68 -13.60
N ARG A 92 15.34 9.39 -13.64
CA ARG A 92 14.80 8.11 -14.12
C ARG A 92 14.04 8.21 -15.43
N LEU A 93 13.23 9.25 -15.62
CA LEU A 93 12.42 9.38 -16.84
C LEU A 93 13.15 10.15 -17.95
N CYS A 94 14.05 11.08 -17.64
CA CYS A 94 14.88 11.79 -18.63
C CYS A 94 14.11 12.22 -19.90
N LYS A 95 12.93 12.87 -19.73
CA LYS A 95 11.97 13.28 -20.79
C LYS A 95 11.19 12.16 -21.50
N SER A 96 11.36 10.90 -21.10
CA SER A 96 10.53 9.78 -21.53
C SER A 96 9.23 9.71 -20.72
N SER A 97 8.19 9.13 -21.30
CA SER A 97 6.95 8.86 -20.58
C SER A 97 7.11 7.61 -19.70
N VAL A 98 6.34 7.52 -18.63
CA VAL A 98 6.36 6.34 -17.74
C VAL A 98 6.09 5.03 -18.51
N TRP A 99 5.31 5.14 -19.59
CA TRP A 99 4.90 4.03 -20.45
C TRP A 99 5.99 3.52 -21.39
N THR A 100 7.02 4.33 -21.67
CA THR A 100 8.10 3.96 -22.60
C THR A 100 9.39 3.53 -21.92
N VAL A 101 9.44 3.57 -20.58
CA VAL A 101 10.65 3.20 -19.82
C VAL A 101 10.88 1.69 -19.83
N ASN A 102 12.13 1.28 -20.03
CA ASN A 102 12.52 -0.12 -19.89
C ASN A 102 12.42 -0.57 -18.42
N ILE A 103 11.37 -1.35 -18.13
CA ILE A 103 11.08 -1.88 -16.79
C ILE A 103 12.25 -2.72 -16.26
N ARG A 104 13.00 -3.44 -17.11
CA ARG A 104 14.04 -4.38 -16.66
C ARG A 104 15.29 -3.69 -16.08
N ALA A 105 15.53 -2.43 -16.42
CA ALA A 105 16.71 -1.67 -15.98
C ALA A 105 16.53 -0.96 -14.62
N GLY A 106 15.40 -1.16 -13.93
CA GLY A 106 15.06 -0.47 -12.68
C GLY A 106 15.35 -1.25 -11.41
N SER A 107 15.41 -0.52 -10.28
CA SER A 107 15.38 -1.14 -8.95
C SER A 107 14.10 -1.97 -8.76
N TRP A 108 14.12 -2.94 -7.85
CA TRP A 108 12.93 -3.77 -7.56
C TRP A 108 11.69 -2.92 -7.25
N ALA A 109 11.85 -1.82 -6.50
CA ALA A 109 10.75 -0.93 -6.16
C ALA A 109 10.21 -0.19 -7.40
N TRP A 110 11.10 0.27 -8.29
CA TRP A 110 10.71 0.92 -9.55
C TRP A 110 9.91 -0.01 -10.46
N ARG A 111 10.36 -1.27 -10.58
CA ARG A 111 9.68 -2.33 -11.34
C ARG A 111 8.31 -2.74 -10.82
N LYS A 112 8.01 -2.37 -9.59
CA LYS A 112 6.73 -2.69 -8.95
C LYS A 112 5.80 -1.47 -8.93
N LEU A 113 6.35 -0.28 -9.09
CA LEU A 113 5.61 0.97 -9.20
C LEU A 113 5.06 1.21 -10.62
N ILE A 114 5.85 0.85 -11.64
CA ILE A 114 5.48 0.86 -13.07
C ILE A 114 5.02 -0.53 -13.48
#